data_AF-A0A972BZR4-F1
#
_entry.id   AF-A0A972BZR4-F1
#
_cell.length_a   1.000
_cell.length_b   1.000
_cell.length_c   1.000
_cell.angle_alpha   90.00
_cell.angle_beta   90.00
_cell.angle_gamma   90.00
#
_symmetry.space_group_name_H-M   'P 1'
#
loop_
_entity.id
_entity.type
_entity.pdbx_description
1 polymer ?
#
loop_
_entity_poly.entity_id
_entity_poly.type
_entity_poly.pdbx_seq_one_letter_code
_entity_poly.pdbx_strand_id
1 'polypeptide(L)' 'FFGEAPQLNPARTLIKGVICGVRVEEIAEPLMREIRYLDKLIDELAKGKAMEKILRKS' A
#
# COMPACT_ATOMS: atom_id res chain seq x y z
N PHE A 1 8.01 9.49 10.49
CA PHE A 1 6.71 9.14 9.87
C PHE A 1 6.28 7.69 10.10
N PHE A 2 6.68 6.69 9.30
CA PHE A 2 6.13 5.32 9.43
C PHE A 2 6.40 4.67 10.81
N GLY A 3 7.58 4.90 11.40
CA GLY A 3 7.91 4.43 12.75
C GLY A 3 7.23 5.20 13.89
N GLU A 4 6.61 6.34 13.58
CA GLU A 4 5.89 7.19 14.55
C GLU A 4 4.38 7.11 14.34
N ALA A 5 3.91 6.35 13.35
CA ALA A 5 2.51 6.18 13.07
C ALA A 5 1.85 5.47 14.28
N PRO A 6 0.84 6.09 14.92
CA PRO A 6 0.27 5.55 16.16
C PRO A 6 -0.40 4.20 15.94
N GLN A 7 -0.97 4.00 14.75
CA GLN A 7 -1.55 2.74 14.33
C GLN A 7 -1.55 2.65 12.80
N LEU A 8 -1.01 1.55 12.29
CA LEU A 8 -1.10 1.23 10.86
C LEU A 8 -2.41 0.46 10.58
N ASN A 9 -3.09 0.81 9.48
CA ASN A 9 -4.34 0.16 9.09
C ASN A 9 -4.12 -1.36 8.88
N PRO A 10 -4.87 -2.26 9.53
CA PRO A 10 -4.73 -3.70 9.35
C PRO A 10 -4.95 -4.17 7.90
N ALA A 11 -5.84 -3.51 7.15
CA ALA A 11 -6.15 -3.85 5.76
C ALA A 11 -4.99 -3.56 4.79
N ARG A 12 -3.93 -2.86 5.21
CA ARG A 12 -2.78 -2.55 4.34
C ARG A 12 -2.07 -3.80 3.82
N THR A 13 -2.13 -4.91 4.56
CA THR A 13 -1.55 -6.21 4.14
C THR A 13 -2.29 -6.82 2.94
N LEU A 14 -3.50 -6.33 2.64
CA LEU A 14 -4.25 -6.70 1.45
C LEU A 14 -3.79 -5.94 0.20
N ILE A 15 -2.90 -4.95 0.35
CA ILE A 15 -2.30 -4.24 -0.79
C ILE A 15 -1.30 -5.18 -1.46
N LYS A 16 -1.58 -5.55 -2.70
CA LYS A 16 -0.79 -6.49 -3.50
C LYS A 16 -0.53 -5.95 -4.90
N GLY A 17 0.38 -6.62 -5.60
CA GLY A 17 0.70 -6.36 -7.00
C GLY A 17 2.00 -5.60 -7.17
N VAL A 18 2.17 -5.00 -8.35
CA VAL A 18 3.41 -4.36 -8.75
C VAL A 18 3.30 -2.83 -8.63
N ILE A 19 4.36 -2.21 -8.08
CA ILE A 19 4.57 -0.76 -8.02
C ILE A 19 6.06 -0.47 -8.24
N CYS A 20 6.39 0.55 -9.02
CA CYS A 20 7.79 0.90 -9.34
C CYS A 20 8.67 -0.29 -9.79
N GLY A 21 8.10 -1.27 -10.48
CA GLY A 21 8.81 -2.46 -10.98
C GLY A 21 9.02 -3.59 -9.96
N VAL A 22 8.57 -3.43 -8.71
CA VAL A 22 8.70 -4.45 -7.66
C VAL A 22 7.33 -4.96 -7.22
N ARG A 23 7.27 -6.25 -6.84
CA ARG A 23 6.06 -6.87 -6.26
C ARG A 23 6.03 -6.63 -4.76
N VAL A 24 4.99 -5.96 -4.27
CA VAL A 24 4.95 -5.46 -2.89
C VAL A 24 4.94 -6.59 -1.87
N GLU A 25 4.21 -7.67 -2.16
CA GLU A 25 4.13 -8.86 -1.29
C GLU A 25 5.45 -9.63 -1.15
N GLU A 26 6.42 -9.42 -2.05
CA GLU A 26 7.74 -10.08 -2.01
C GLU A 26 8.81 -9.24 -1.31
N ILE A 27 8.50 -8.00 -0.91
CA ILE A 27 9.46 -7.12 -0.22
C ILE A 27 9.70 -7.66 1.19
N ALA A 28 10.93 -8.11 1.42
CA ALA A 28 11.37 -8.68 2.70
C ALA A 28 11.55 -7.60 3.79
N GLU A 29 12.06 -6.43 3.41
CA GLU A 29 12.32 -5.35 4.35
C GLU A 29 11.00 -4.67 4.79
N PRO A 30 10.62 -4.73 6.08
CA PRO A 30 9.30 -4.29 6.52
C PRO A 30 9.02 -2.81 6.24
N LEU A 31 9.97 -1.91 6.50
CA LEU A 31 9.78 -0.47 6.30
C LEU A 31 9.62 -0.14 4.81
N MET A 32 10.45 -0.70 3.93
CA MET A 32 10.28 -0.54 2.48
C MET A 32 8.92 -1.05 2.00
N ARG A 33 8.42 -2.17 2.55
CA ARG A 33 7.10 -2.69 2.20
C ARG A 33 5.98 -1.70 2.58
N GLU A 34 6.06 -1.10 3.76
CA GLU A 34 5.10 -0.08 4.22
C GLU A 34 5.15 1.19 3.34
N ILE A 35 6.34 1.61 2.90
CA ILE A 35 6.51 2.71 1.94
C ILE A 35 5.83 2.36 0.60
N ARG A 36 6.05 1.14 0.08
CA ARG A 36 5.45 0.71 -1.20
C ARG A 36 3.94 0.51 -1.13
N TYR A 37 3.39 0.21 0.05
CA TYR A 37 1.93 0.26 0.24
C TYR A 37 1.39 1.65 -0.01
N LEU A 38 2.01 2.69 0.54
CA LEU A 38 1.59 4.07 0.33
C LEU A 38 1.70 4.48 -1.14
N ASP A 39 2.83 4.19 -1.79
CA ASP A 39 3.03 4.46 -3.22
C ASP A 39 1.93 3.81 -4.07
N LYS A 40 1.56 2.57 -3.74
CA LYS A 40 0.50 1.85 -4.46
C LYS A 40 -0.86 2.51 -4.31
N LEU A 41 -1.21 2.98 -3.12
CA LEU A 41 -2.49 3.67 -2.89
C LEU A 41 -2.56 4.98 -3.70
N ILE A 42 -1.45 5.72 -3.76
CA ILE A 42 -1.34 6.96 -4.54
C ILE A 42 -1.41 6.66 -6.05
N ASP A 43 -0.72 5.63 -6.53
CA ASP A 43 -0.78 5.18 -7.92
C ASP A 43 -2.20 4.79 -8.35
N GLU A 44 -2.92 4.07 -7.49
CA GLU A 44 -4.30 3.68 -7.76
C GLU A 44 -5.26 4.87 -7.78
N LEU A 45 -5.06 5.84 -6.89
CA LEU A 45 -5.81 7.09 -6.88
C LEU A 45 -5.55 7.91 -8.14
N ALA A 46 -4.28 8.06 -8.53
CA ALA A 46 -3.88 8.80 -9.74
C ALA A 46 -4.43 8.16 -11.02
N LYS A 47 -4.59 6.83 -11.04
CA LYS A 47 -5.24 6.08 -12.13
C LYS A 47 -6.77 6.14 -12.10
N GLY A 48 -7.37 6.90 -11.19
CA GLY A 48 -8.81 7.09 -11.11
C GLY A 48 -9.58 5.89 -10.57
N LYS A 49 -8.95 4.99 -9.80
CA LYS A 49 -9.68 3.90 -9.15
C LYS A 49 -10.65 4.46 -8.10
N ALA A 50 -11.83 3.83 -7.99
CA ALA A 50 -12.80 4.18 -6.95
C ALA A 50 -12.22 3.97 -5.54
N MET A 51 -12.52 4.90 -4.63
CA MET A 51 -12.02 4.87 -3.24
C MET A 51 -12.38 3.59 -2.50
N GLU A 52 -13.57 3.01 -2.74
CA GLU A 52 -13.98 1.74 -2.14
C GLU A 52 -12.99 0.60 -2.47
N LYS A 53 -12.56 0.54 -3.75
CA LYS A 53 -11.54 -0.41 -4.20
C LYS A 53 -10.18 -0.09 -3.58
N ILE A 54 -9.77 1.18 -3.54
CA ILE A 54 -8.48 1.61 -2.96
C ILE A 54 -8.39 1.25 -1.47
N LEU A 55 -9.44 1.53 -0.71
CA LEU A 55 -9.54 1.26 0.72
C LEU A 55 -9.76 -0.22 1.05
N ARG A 56 -9.88 -1.08 0.03
CA ARG A 56 -10.10 -2.53 0.17
C ARG A 56 -11.35 -2.84 1.01
N LYS A 57 -12.38 -2.00 0.89
CA LYS A 57 -13.70 -2.29 1.47
C LYS A 57 -14.44 -3.24 0.52
N SER A 58 -15.04 -4.28 1.09
CA SER A 58 -15.96 -5.18 0.36
C SER A 58 -17.24 -4.45 -0.02
#